data_AF-A0AAF0FQP8-F1
#
_entry.id   AF-A0AAF0FQP8-F1
#
_cell.length_a   1.000
_cell.length_b   1.000
_cell.length_c   1.000
_cell.angle_alpha   90.00
_cell.angle_beta   90.00
_cell.angle_gamma   90.00
#
_symmetry.space_group_name_H-M   'P 1'
#
loop_
_entity.id
_entity.type
_entity.pdbx_description
1 polymer ?
#
loop_
_entity_poly.entity_id
_entity_poly.type
_entity_poly.pdbx_seq_one_letter_code
_entity_poly.pdbx_strand_id
1 'polypeptide(L)'
;MDWHGKNLKEILDQTKESNHLNELLVARSRNKKGASADELLNNVIHPTLEDLEFYLRYYINSDTDEAEMKKLISSWIKGQLKKEESGYQN
;
A
#
# COMPACT_ATOMS: atom_id res chain seq x y z
N MET A 1 -1.49 -6.27 17.72
CA MET A 1 -0.03 -6.20 17.82
C MET A 1 0.32 -4.76 17.51
N ASP A 2 0.85 -4.03 18.48
CA ASP A 2 0.87 -2.56 18.51
C ASP A 2 2.16 -2.02 17.88
N TRP A 3 2.07 -1.35 16.74
CA TRP A 3 3.22 -0.69 16.12
C TRP A 3 3.39 0.67 16.80
N HIS A 4 3.86 0.63 18.06
CA HIS A 4 3.82 1.79 18.97
C HIS A 4 2.41 2.34 19.24
N GLY A 5 1.36 1.51 19.15
CA GLY A 5 -0.02 1.99 19.29
C GLY A 5 -0.63 2.55 18.00
N LYS A 6 0.12 2.55 16.89
CA LYS A 6 -0.29 3.21 15.65
C LYS A 6 -0.95 2.27 14.66
N ASN A 7 -2.01 2.75 14.00
CA ASN A 7 -2.66 2.05 12.89
C ASN A 7 -2.03 2.44 11.53
N LEU A 8 -2.37 1.69 10.48
CA LEU A 8 -1.83 1.91 9.13
C LEU A 8 -2.00 3.35 8.63
N LYS A 9 -3.14 3.98 8.90
CA LYS A 9 -3.41 5.36 8.48
C LYS A 9 -2.42 6.34 9.13
N GLU A 10 -2.17 6.22 10.43
CA GLU A 10 -1.23 7.08 11.14
C GLU A 10 0.19 6.94 10.62
N ILE A 11 0.58 5.72 10.24
CA ILE A 11 1.90 5.44 9.66
C ILE A 11 2.04 6.07 8.27
N LEU A 12 1.02 5.93 7.43
CA LEU A 12 1.01 6.53 6.09
C LEU A 12 1.03 8.06 6.14
N ASP A 13 0.29 8.64 7.07
CA ASP A 13 0.25 10.09 7.29
C ASP A 13 1.59 10.60 7.82
N GLN A 14 2.21 9.90 8.78
CA GLN A 14 3.52 10.26 9.32
C GLN A 14 4.62 10.18 8.25
N THR A 15 4.64 9.11 7.47
CA THR A 15 5.65 8.90 6.41
C THR A 15 5.40 9.71 5.15
N LYS A 16 4.22 10.35 5.04
CA LYS A 16 3.71 11.08 3.87
C LYS A 16 3.58 10.20 2.61
N GLU A 17 3.30 8.92 2.80
CA GLU A 17 3.19 7.93 1.71
C GLU A 17 1.74 7.73 1.24
N SER A 18 0.75 8.40 1.86
CA SER A 18 -0.67 8.34 1.45
C SER A 18 -0.88 8.68 -0.03
N ASN A 19 -0.13 9.64 -0.58
CA ASN A 19 -0.21 10.01 -1.99
C ASN A 19 0.32 8.90 -2.91
N HIS A 20 1.46 8.28 -2.57
CA HIS A 20 2.00 7.17 -3.35
C HIS A 20 1.10 5.93 -3.29
N LEU A 21 0.47 5.68 -2.14
CA LEU A 21 -0.52 4.61 -2.02
C LEU A 21 -1.73 4.88 -2.90
N ASN A 22 -2.20 6.14 -2.96
CA ASN A 22 -3.27 6.52 -3.87
C ASN A 22 -2.89 6.33 -5.35
N GLU A 23 -1.65 6.62 -5.75
CA GLU A 23 -1.16 6.33 -7.10
C GLU A 23 -1.26 4.84 -7.44
N LEU A 24 -0.88 3.96 -6.51
CA LEU A 24 -1.02 2.51 -6.67
C LEU A 24 -2.49 2.08 -6.79
N LEU A 25 -3.36 2.60 -5.94
CA LEU A 25 -4.80 2.29 -5.98
C LEU A 25 -5.43 2.74 -7.30
N VAL A 26 -5.05 3.91 -7.81
CA VAL A 26 -5.48 4.40 -9.13
C VAL A 26 -4.98 3.49 -10.24
N ALA A 27 -3.70 3.08 -10.20
CA ALA A 27 -3.14 2.16 -11.18
C ALA A 27 -3.90 0.82 -11.21
N ARG A 28 -4.13 0.21 -10.04
CA ARG A 28 -4.90 -1.04 -9.92
C ARG A 28 -6.35 -0.90 -10.37
N SER A 29 -6.98 0.23 -10.07
CA SER A 29 -8.38 0.51 -10.46
C SER A 29 -8.53 0.68 -11.97
N ARG A 30 -7.53 1.22 -12.68
CA ARG A 30 -7.55 1.33 -14.15
C ARG A 30 -7.67 -0.03 -14.85
N ASN A 31 -7.15 -1.09 -14.22
CA ASN A 31 -7.24 -2.46 -14.73
C ASN A 31 -8.66 -3.07 -14.56
N LYS A 32 -9.59 -2.36 -13.90
CA LYS A 32 -10.96 -2.78 -13.63
C LYS A 32 -11.99 -1.86 -14.30
N LYS A 33 -11.82 -1.60 -15.62
CA LYS A 33 -12.77 -0.76 -16.39
C LYS A 33 -14.21 -1.25 -16.22
N GLY A 34 -15.10 -0.34 -15.82
CA GLY A 34 -16.53 -0.62 -15.62
C GLY A 34 -16.90 -1.20 -14.26
N ALA A 35 -15.93 -1.39 -13.36
CA ALA A 35 -16.21 -1.80 -11.99
C ALA A 35 -16.98 -0.71 -11.22
N SER A 36 -17.96 -1.14 -10.45
CA SER A 36 -18.69 -0.33 -9.49
C SER A 36 -17.80 0.11 -8.32
N ALA A 37 -18.27 1.10 -7.55
CA ALA A 37 -17.57 1.57 -6.36
C ALA A 37 -17.35 0.43 -5.34
N ASP A 38 -18.34 -0.43 -5.13
CA ASP A 38 -18.25 -1.57 -4.21
C ASP A 38 -17.24 -2.61 -4.68
N GLU A 39 -17.15 -2.86 -5.99
CA GLU A 39 -16.14 -3.76 -6.54
C GLU A 39 -14.73 -3.19 -6.40
N LEU A 40 -14.54 -1.90 -6.61
CA LEU A 40 -13.25 -1.26 -6.37
C LEU A 40 -12.88 -1.29 -4.88
N LEU A 41 -13.84 -1.03 -3.99
CA LEU A 41 -13.61 -1.07 -2.55
C LEU A 41 -13.16 -2.47 -2.10
N ASN A 42 -13.91 -3.50 -2.46
CA ASN A 42 -13.70 -4.85 -1.96
C ASN A 42 -12.62 -5.64 -2.71
N ASN A 43 -12.39 -5.38 -4.00
CA ASN A 43 -11.44 -6.15 -4.80
C ASN A 43 -10.14 -5.41 -5.10
N VAL A 44 -10.06 -4.11 -4.80
CA VAL A 44 -8.84 -3.30 -5.01
C VAL A 44 -8.38 -2.66 -3.71
N ILE A 45 -9.22 -1.81 -3.10
CA ILE A 45 -8.80 -0.99 -1.97
C ILE A 45 -8.50 -1.85 -0.74
N HIS A 46 -9.48 -2.61 -0.24
CA HIS A 46 -9.29 -3.43 0.97
C HIS A 46 -8.12 -4.42 0.83
N PRO A 47 -8.03 -5.22 -0.26
CA PRO A 47 -6.90 -6.15 -0.41
C PRO A 47 -5.55 -5.45 -0.47
N THR A 48 -5.47 -4.26 -1.10
CA THR A 48 -4.21 -3.50 -1.16
C THR A 48 -3.78 -3.03 0.22
N LEU A 49 -4.73 -2.57 1.05
CA LEU A 49 -4.45 -2.14 2.42
C LEU A 49 -4.06 -3.32 3.31
N GLU A 50 -4.74 -4.45 3.20
CA GLU A 50 -4.43 -5.68 3.92
C GLU A 50 -3.04 -6.22 3.58
N ASP A 51 -2.68 -6.25 2.29
CA ASP A 51 -1.35 -6.67 1.84
C ASP A 51 -0.25 -5.76 2.38
N LEU A 52 -0.47 -4.45 2.35
CA LEU A 52 0.48 -3.48 2.90
C LEU A 52 0.62 -3.66 4.40
N GLU A 53 -0.49 -3.82 5.13
CA GLU A 53 -0.46 -4.05 6.55
C GLU A 53 0.30 -5.34 6.88
N PHE A 54 0.03 -6.44 6.18
CA PHE A 54 0.74 -7.70 6.36
C PHE A 54 2.24 -7.57 6.10
N TYR A 55 2.62 -6.91 5.00
CA TYR A 55 4.02 -6.63 4.68
C TYR A 55 4.70 -5.88 5.82
N LEU A 56 4.10 -4.79 6.28
CA LEU A 56 4.69 -3.96 7.31
C LEU A 56 4.75 -4.68 8.67
N ARG A 57 3.79 -5.56 9.03
CA ARG A 57 3.89 -6.42 10.23
C ARG A 57 5.12 -7.33 10.22
N TYR A 58 5.57 -7.73 9.04
CA TYR A 58 6.73 -8.61 8.90
C TYR A 58 8.06 -7.85 9.03
N TYR A 59 8.10 -6.60 8.55
CA TYR A 59 9.35 -5.84 8.43
C TYR A 59 9.54 -4.74 9.49
N ILE A 60 8.48 -4.22 10.10
CA ILE A 60 8.56 -3.20 11.15
C ILE A 60 8.69 -3.88 12.50
N ASN A 61 9.63 -3.40 13.31
CA ASN A 61 9.81 -3.77 14.71
C ASN A 61 9.83 -2.50 15.60
N SER A 62 10.04 -2.67 16.91
CA SER A 62 10.03 -1.56 17.88
C SER A 62 11.13 -0.52 17.70
N ASP A 63 12.17 -0.84 16.93
CA ASP A 63 13.34 0.01 16.74
C ASP A 63 13.33 0.68 15.35
N THR A 64 12.33 0.39 14.52
CA THR A 64 12.18 0.98 13.20
C THR A 64 11.82 2.46 13.32
N ASP A 65 12.68 3.34 12.80
CA ASP A 65 12.43 4.77 12.79
C ASP A 65 11.52 5.21 11.63
N GLU A 66 11.11 6.48 11.62
CA GLU A 66 10.24 7.02 10.57
C GLU A 66 10.85 6.95 9.17
N ALA A 67 12.17 7.16 9.05
CA ALA A 67 12.85 7.16 7.76
C ALA A 67 12.92 5.74 7.17
N GLU A 68 13.17 4.74 8.02
CA GLU A 68 13.15 3.34 7.66
C GLU A 68 11.73 2.87 7.31
N MET A 69 10.72 3.22 8.12
CA MET A 69 9.32 2.96 7.80
C MET A 69 8.94 3.52 6.44
N LYS A 70 9.28 4.79 6.17
CA LYS A 70 9.04 5.43 4.89
C LYS A 70 9.71 4.68 3.74
N LYS A 71 10.98 4.28 3.92
CA LYS A 71 11.73 3.53 2.92
C LYS A 71 11.08 2.18 2.61
N LEU A 72 10.62 1.45 3.63
CA LEU A 72 9.93 0.17 3.49
C LEU A 72 8.63 0.33 2.69
N ILE A 73 7.79 1.29 3.07
CA ILE A 73 6.51 1.57 2.40
C ILE A 73 6.75 2.00 0.95
N SER A 74 7.62 2.99 0.73
CA SER A 74 7.90 3.50 -0.62
C SER A 74 8.47 2.42 -1.54
N SER A 75 9.35 1.56 -1.02
CA SER A 75 9.93 0.45 -1.79
C SER A 75 8.88 -0.60 -2.15
N TRP A 76 7.98 -0.93 -1.21
CA TRP A 76 6.87 -1.84 -1.47
C TRP A 76 5.92 -1.26 -2.54
N ILE A 77 5.50 -0.01 -2.41
CA ILE A 77 4.59 0.65 -3.37
C ILE A 77 5.21 0.67 -4.77
N LYS A 78 6.48 1.08 -4.90
CA LYS A 78 7.20 1.07 -6.18
C LYS A 78 7.32 -0.33 -6.77
N GLY A 79 7.53 -1.34 -5.92
CA GLY A 79 7.54 -2.74 -6.32
C GLY A 79 6.19 -3.19 -6.89
N GLN A 80 5.08 -2.78 -6.28
CA GLN A 80 3.73 -3.09 -6.78
C GLN A 80 3.43 -2.35 -8.09
N LEU A 81 3.75 -1.05 -8.19
CA LEU A 81 3.56 -0.26 -9.42
C LEU A 81 4.27 -0.90 -10.62
N LYS A 82 5.53 -1.32 -10.46
CA LYS A 82 6.27 -2.03 -11.51
C LYS A 82 5.61 -3.34 -11.95
N LYS A 83 4.95 -4.06 -11.03
CA LYS A 83 4.20 -5.28 -11.36
C LYS A 83 2.95 -4.96 -12.17
N GLU A 84 2.23 -3.90 -11.84
CA GLU A 84 1.08 -3.43 -12.62
C GLU A 84 1.51 -3.03 -14.04
N GLU A 85 2.68 -2.42 -14.21
CA GLU A 85 3.24 -2.09 -15.53
C GLU A 85 3.71 -3.32 -16.32
N SER A 86 4.32 -4.31 -15.64
CA SER A 86 4.86 -5.52 -16.26
C SER A 86 3.78 -6.55 -16.63
N GLY A 87 2.60 -6.46 -16.02
CA GLY A 87 1.44 -7.29 -16.34
C GLY A 87 0.83 -7.06 -17.74
N TYR A 88 1.35 -6.10 -18.51
CA TYR A 88 0.92 -5.75 -19.87
C TYR A 88 1.66 -6.52 -21.00
N GLN A 89 2.48 -7.53 -20.69
CA GLN A 89 3.24 -8.30 -21.69
C GLN A 89 2.74 -9.74 -22.00
N ASN A 90 1.50 -10.10 -21.66
CA ASN A 90 0.90 -11.37 -22.12
C ASN A 90 -0.44 -11.16 -22.81
#